data_AF-A0A091T8B5-F1
#
_entry.id   AF-A0A091T8B5-F1
#
_cell.length_a   1.000
_cell.length_b   1.000
_cell.length_c   1.000
_cell.angle_alpha   90.00
_cell.angle_beta   90.00
_cell.angle_gamma   90.00
#
_symmetry.space_group_name_H-M   'P 1'
#
loop_
_entity.id
_entity.type
_entity.pdbx_description
1 polymer ?
#
loop_
_entity_poly.entity_id
_entity_poly.type
_entity_poly.pdbx_seq_one_letter_code
_entity_poly.pdbx_strand_id
1 'polypeptide(L)' 'QVKKALCVLIQHHVVSYRAPKRGPVEYEARCERALRLLRYPRYIYTAKSLYG' A
#
# COMPACT_ATOMS: atom_id res chain seq x y z
N GLN A 1 -13.54 11.32 11.47
CA GLN A 1 -13.38 10.92 10.04
C GLN A 1 -11.98 10.41 9.69
N VAL A 2 -10.89 11.00 10.23
CA VAL A 2 -9.49 10.65 9.88
C VAL A 2 -9.12 9.17 10.06
N LYS A 3 -9.58 8.50 11.13
CA LYS A 3 -9.30 7.07 11.37
C LYS A 3 -9.81 6.14 10.27
N LYS A 4 -10.96 6.47 9.65
CA LYS A 4 -11.53 5.67 8.55
C LYS A 4 -10.71 5.82 7.28
N ALA A 5 -10.26 7.04 6.98
CA ALA A 5 -9.37 7.29 5.83
C ALA A 5 -8.02 6.57 5.98
N LEU A 6 -7.42 6.61 7.17
CA LEU A 6 -6.19 5.87 7.47
C LEU A 6 -6.38 4.36 7.33
N CYS A 7 -7.51 3.81 7.79
CA CYS A 7 -7.83 2.39 7.64
C CYS A 7 -7.85 1.96 6.16
N VAL A 8 -8.54 2.73 5.30
CA VAL A 8 -8.61 2.46 3.86
C VAL A 8 -7.23 2.60 3.20
N LEU A 9 -6.45 3.62 3.56
CA LEU A 9 -5.10 3.82 3.02
C LEU A 9 -4.12 2.73 3.45
N ILE A 10 -4.27 2.16 4.65
CA ILE A 10 -3.51 1.00 5.12
C ILE A 10 -3.97 -0.27 4.39
N GLN A 11 -5.28 -0.45 4.18
CA GLN A 11 -5.85 -1.60 3.46
C GLN A 11 -5.34 -1.69 2.02
N HIS A 12 -5.24 -0.56 1.32
CA HIS A 12 -4.66 -0.48 -0.02
C HIS A 12 -3.13 -0.49 -0.03
N HIS A 13 -2.50 -0.75 1.12
CA HIS A 13 -1.05 -0.72 1.34
C HIS A 13 -0.36 0.61 1.01
N VAL A 14 -1.10 1.70 0.77
CA VAL A 14 -0.55 3.01 0.37
C VAL A 14 0.21 3.67 1.53
N VAL A 15 -0.21 3.41 2.77
CA VAL A 15 0.43 3.91 3.99
C VAL A 15 1.06 2.75 4.75
N SER A 16 2.35 2.88 5.07
CA SER A 16 3.05 2.00 5.98
C SER A 16 2.99 2.60 7.37
N TYR A 17 2.53 1.82 8.35
CA TYR A 17 2.64 2.20 9.75
C TYR A 17 4.00 1.70 10.27
N ARG A 18 4.80 2.58 10.87
CA ARG A 18 5.96 2.19 11.68
C ARG A 18 5.59 2.42 13.13
N ALA A 19 5.55 1.35 13.91
CA ALA A 19 5.41 1.40 15.35
C ALA A 19 6.81 1.25 15.97
N PRO A 20 7.52 2.36 16.26
CA PRO A 20 8.82 2.27 16.94
C PRO A 20 8.64 1.71 18.36
N LYS A 21 9.68 1.02 18.87
CA LYS A 21 9.70 0.36 20.20
C LYS A 21 9.41 1.32 21.37
N ARG A 22 9.58 2.63 21.17
CA ARG A 22 9.19 3.72 22.07
C ARG A 22 8.83 4.94 21.21
N GLY A 23 7.54 5.32 21.15
CA GLY A 23 7.11 6.53 20.47
C GLY A 23 5.70 6.45 19.86
N PRO A 24 5.15 7.59 19.41
CA PRO A 24 3.89 7.63 18.68
C PRO A 24 3.99 6.89 17.34
N VAL A 25 2.87 6.33 16.88
CA VAL A 25 2.80 5.60 15.60
C VAL A 25 2.99 6.60 14.46
N GLU A 26 4.05 6.41 13.68
CA GLU A 26 4.32 7.21 12.49
C GLU A 26 3.65 6.56 11.27
N TYR A 27 2.89 7.36 10.54
CA TYR A 27 2.22 6.96 9.30
C TYR A 27 3.02 7.52 8.13
N GLU A 28 3.71 6.66 7.39
CA GLU A 28 4.51 7.04 6.24
C GLU A 28 3.77 6.66 4.94
N ALA A 29 3.43 7.64 4.11
CA ALA A 29 2.77 7.40 2.83
C ALA A 29 3.80 7.03 1.75
N ARG A 30 3.69 5.83 1.17
CA ARG A 30 4.56 5.37 0.08
C ARG A 30 3.92 5.63 -1.27
N CYS A 31 4.30 6.74 -1.90
CA CYS A 31 3.81 7.12 -3.24
C CYS A 31 4.09 6.07 -4.31
N GLU A 32 5.18 5.30 -4.19
CA GLU A 32 5.49 4.20 -5.12
C GLU A 32 4.38 3.14 -5.19
N ARG A 33 3.69 2.84 -4.07
CA ARG A 33 2.62 1.85 -4.07
C ARG A 33 1.37 2.38 -4.76
N ALA A 34 1.09 3.68 -4.65
CA ALA A 34 0.05 4.32 -5.43
C ALA A 34 0.35 4.26 -6.94
N LEU A 35 1.61 4.48 -7.34
CA LEU A 35 2.03 4.34 -8.74
C LEU A 35 1.98 2.89 -9.25
N ARG A 36 2.12 1.89 -8.35
CA ARG A 36 1.98 0.47 -8.71
C ARG A 36 0.53 0.07 -8.98
N LEU A 37 -0.47 0.74 -8.39
CA LEU A 37 -1.90 0.50 -8.71
C LEU A 37 -2.17 0.68 -10.22
N LEU A 38 -1.57 1.70 -10.84
CA LEU A 38 -1.68 1.94 -12.28
C LEU A 38 -1.06 0.81 -13.12
N ARG A 39 -0.16 0.01 -12.54
CA ARG A 39 0.52 -1.12 -13.20
C ARG A 39 -0.10 -2.48 -12.89
N TYR A 40 -1.17 -2.54 -12.07
CA TYR A 40 -1.85 -3.79 -11.73
C TYR A 40 -2.27 -4.64 -12.95
N PRO A 41 -2.80 -4.04 -14.05
CA PRO A 41 -3.14 -4.83 -15.24
C PRO A 41 -1.93 -5.55 -15.84
N ARG A 42 -0.76 -4.90 -15.85
CA ARG A 42 0.49 -5.51 -16.35
C ARG A 42 0.98 -6.61 -15.41
N TYR A 43 0.89 -6.43 -14.09
CA TYR A 43 1.26 -7.48 -13.14
C TYR A 43 0.41 -8.74 -13.28
N ILE A 44 -0.91 -8.58 -13.45
CA ILE A 44 -1.83 -9.71 -13.66
C ILE A 44 -1.49 -10.41 -14.97
N TYR A 45 -1.25 -9.65 -16.05
CA TYR A 45 -0.88 -10.23 -17.33
C TYR A 45 0.45 -11.00 -17.26
N THR A 46 1.48 -10.42 -16.64
CA THR A 46 2.77 -11.11 -16.47
C THR A 46 2.67 -12.36 -15.61
N ALA A 47 1.87 -12.33 -14.54
CA ALA A 47 1.65 -13.52 -13.71
C ALA A 47 0.94 -14.61 -14.50
N LYS A 48 -0.04 -14.25 -15.34
CA LYS A 48 -0.73 -15.18 -16.23
C LYS A 48 0.18 -15.74 -17.32
N SER A 49 1.12 -14.95 -17.85
CA SER A 49 2.08 -15.43 -18.84
C SER A 49 3.19 -16.31 -18.25
N LEU A 50 3.56 -16.11 -16.99
CA LEU A 50 4.63 -16.87 -16.32
C LEU A 50 4.14 -18.14 -15.62
N TYR A 51 2.89 -18.15 -15.15
CA TYR A 51 2.33 -19.23 -14.33
C TYR A 51 0.99 -19.78 -14.86
N GLY A 52 0.60 -19.43 -16.09
CA GLY A 52 -0.63 -19.89 -16.74
C GLY A 52 -0.39 -20.79 -17.93
#